data_AF-D9QL33-F1
#
_entry.id   AF-D9QL33-F1
#
_cell.length_a   1.000
_cell.length_b   1.000
_cell.length_c   1.000
_cell.angle_alpha   90.00
_cell.angle_beta   90.00
_cell.angle_gamma   90.00
#
_symmetry.space_group_name_H-M   'P 1'
#
loop_
_entity.id
_entity.type
_entity.pdbx_description
1 polymer ?
#
loop_
_entity_poly.entity_id
_entity_poly.type
_entity_poly.pdbx_seq_one_letter_code
_entity_poly.pdbx_strand_id
1 'polypeptide(L)'
;MATDIDLHLGRRLRRRRRLLGLTQQQLAIQVGIRFQQIQKYECGANRISAARLWQLSEALETPISYFYDGLAEAMERRETASANGGEMFSRKETLDLIQAYYQLGERPRRRLLDLAKSLHSEGDAVAS
;
A
#
# COMPACT_ATOMS: atom_id res chain seq x y z
N MET A 1 -1.63 -13.10 -8.40
CA MET A 1 -0.47 -12.18 -8.37
C MET A 1 -0.13 -11.85 -6.92
N ALA A 2 1.16 -11.77 -6.61
CA ALA A 2 1.68 -11.35 -5.31
C ALA A 2 1.25 -9.91 -5.01
N THR A 3 0.69 -9.68 -3.83
CA THR A 3 0.32 -8.34 -3.36
C THR A 3 1.49 -7.72 -2.61
N ASP A 4 1.49 -6.39 -2.46
CA ASP A 4 2.50 -5.70 -1.64
C ASP A 4 2.50 -6.20 -0.19
N ILE A 5 1.33 -6.65 0.31
CA ILE A 5 1.18 -7.31 1.60
C ILE A 5 1.99 -8.61 1.61
N ASP A 6 1.83 -9.49 0.61
CA ASP A 6 2.55 -10.77 0.53
C ASP A 6 4.08 -10.56 0.53
N LEU A 7 4.56 -9.53 -0.17
CA LEU A 7 5.98 -9.19 -0.21
C LEU A 7 6.48 -8.65 1.15
N HIS A 8 5.68 -7.82 1.81
CA HIS A 8 5.99 -7.32 3.15
C HIS A 8 6.08 -8.48 4.16
N LEU A 9 5.06 -9.34 4.20
CA LEU A 9 5.02 -10.53 5.06
C LEU A 9 6.26 -11.42 4.82
N GLY A 10 6.61 -11.67 3.55
CA GLY A 10 7.79 -12.44 3.16
C GLY A 10 9.11 -11.83 3.64
N ARG A 11 9.25 -10.49 3.58
CA ARG A 11 10.42 -9.78 4.11
C ARG A 11 10.52 -9.89 5.63
N ARG A 12 9.41 -9.73 6.36
CA ARG A 12 9.36 -9.88 7.84
C ARG A 12 9.72 -11.31 8.26
N LEU A 13 9.16 -12.30 7.57
CA LEU A 13 9.46 -13.72 7.73
C LEU A 13 10.98 -14.00 7.56
N ARG A 14 11.55 -13.59 6.43
CA ARG A 14 12.99 -13.77 6.13
C ARG A 14 13.87 -13.11 7.17
N ARG A 15 13.53 -11.88 7.59
CA ARG A 15 14.28 -11.13 8.59
C ARG A 15 14.30 -11.86 9.92
N ARG A 16 13.14 -12.28 10.43
CA ARG A 16 13.05 -12.96 11.74
C ARG A 16 13.76 -14.30 11.72
N ARG A 17 13.56 -15.11 10.68
CA ARG A 17 14.26 -16.39 10.51
C ARG A 17 15.78 -16.22 10.59
N ARG A 18 16.33 -15.21 9.90
CA ARG A 18 17.77 -14.92 9.92
C ARG A 18 18.27 -14.46 11.28
N LEU A 19 17.48 -13.68 12.02
CA LEU A 19 17.84 -13.26 13.39
C LEU A 19 17.94 -14.45 14.35
N LEU A 20 17.14 -15.50 14.13
CA LEU A 20 17.20 -16.76 14.87
C LEU A 20 18.29 -17.72 14.35
N GLY A 21 19.07 -17.32 13.33
CA GLY A 21 20.09 -18.20 12.73
C GLY A 21 19.54 -19.40 11.97
N LEU A 22 18.23 -19.44 11.70
CA LEU A 22 17.58 -20.57 11.05
C LEU A 22 17.78 -20.54 9.53
N THR A 23 18.02 -21.69 8.94
CA THR A 23 17.91 -21.92 7.48
C THR A 23 16.45 -22.06 7.05
N GLN A 24 16.16 -21.88 5.75
CA GLN A 24 14.80 -22.09 5.23
C GLN A 24 14.31 -23.54 5.46
N GLN A 25 15.22 -24.52 5.37
CA GLN A 25 14.90 -25.93 5.60
C GLN A 25 14.56 -26.20 7.07
N GLN A 26 15.31 -25.63 8.01
CA GLN A 26 15.01 -25.77 9.45
C GLN A 26 13.64 -25.18 9.81
N LEU A 27 13.34 -23.97 9.33
CA LEU A 27 12.01 -23.38 9.55
C LEU A 27 10.89 -24.20 8.90
N ALA A 28 11.13 -24.72 7.70
CA ALA A 28 10.17 -25.56 7.00
C ALA A 28 9.84 -26.84 7.80
N ILE A 29 10.85 -27.47 8.41
CA ILE A 29 10.69 -28.64 9.28
C ILE A 29 9.85 -28.28 10.52
N GLN A 30 10.16 -27.16 11.20
CA GLN A 30 9.40 -26.72 12.38
C GLN A 30 7.92 -26.46 12.07
N VAL A 31 7.62 -25.92 10.90
CA VAL A 31 6.24 -25.57 10.48
C VAL A 31 5.52 -26.75 9.82
N GLY A 32 6.25 -27.81 9.44
CA GLY A 32 5.71 -28.99 8.77
C GLY A 32 5.38 -28.78 7.29
N ILE A 33 6.19 -27.99 6.56
CA ILE A 33 6.02 -27.72 5.13
C ILE A 33 7.32 -27.94 4.34
N ARG A 34 7.24 -27.89 3.00
CA ARG A 34 8.42 -28.01 2.13
C ARG A 34 9.28 -26.73 2.17
N PHE A 35 10.60 -26.86 2.11
CA PHE A 35 11.52 -25.70 2.11
C PHE A 35 11.25 -24.71 0.97
N GLN A 36 10.89 -25.23 -0.21
CA GLN A 36 10.53 -24.42 -1.38
C GLN A 36 9.33 -23.51 -1.08
N GLN A 37 8.42 -23.94 -0.21
CA GLN A 37 7.28 -23.13 0.19
C GLN A 37 7.70 -21.96 1.06
N ILE A 38 8.63 -22.15 2.00
CA ILE A 38 9.25 -21.06 2.76
C ILE A 38 9.94 -20.07 1.82
N GLN A 39 10.69 -20.57 0.82
CA GLN A 39 11.31 -19.70 -0.18
C GLN A 39 10.27 -18.86 -0.94
N LYS A 40 9.17 -19.49 -1.40
CA LYS A 40 8.07 -18.80 -2.11
C LYS A 40 7.34 -17.79 -1.22
N TYR A 41 7.23 -18.04 0.08
CA TYR A 41 6.71 -17.09 1.04
C TYR A 41 7.67 -15.91 1.23
N GLU A 42 8.98 -16.16 1.40
CA GLU A 42 9.96 -15.09 1.60
C GLU A 42 10.10 -14.14 0.42
N CYS A 43 9.93 -14.63 -0.82
CA CYS A 43 9.94 -13.78 -2.00
C CYS A 43 8.56 -13.22 -2.37
N GLY A 44 7.52 -13.53 -1.60
CA GLY A 44 6.14 -13.11 -1.86
C GLY A 44 5.49 -13.78 -3.07
N ALA A 45 6.12 -14.77 -3.71
CA ALA A 45 5.57 -15.48 -4.86
C ALA A 45 4.27 -16.23 -4.52
N ASN A 46 4.16 -16.71 -3.28
CA ASN A 46 2.95 -17.35 -2.76
C ASN A 46 2.37 -16.56 -1.59
N ARG A 47 1.03 -16.44 -1.57
CA ARG A 47 0.31 -15.90 -0.42
C ARG A 47 0.40 -16.84 0.78
N ILE A 48 0.51 -16.25 1.97
CA ILE A 48 0.48 -16.98 3.24
C ILE A 48 -0.96 -16.91 3.76
N SER A 49 -1.59 -18.06 4.01
CA SER A 49 -2.91 -18.08 4.65
C SER A 49 -2.81 -17.66 6.12
N ALA A 50 -3.90 -17.14 6.70
CA ALA A 50 -3.93 -16.73 8.10
C ALA A 50 -3.49 -17.88 9.06
N ALA A 51 -3.96 -19.10 8.80
CA ALA A 51 -3.55 -20.27 9.56
C ALA A 51 -2.03 -20.53 9.48
N ARG A 52 -1.43 -20.42 8.28
CA ARG A 52 0.02 -20.55 8.14
C ARG A 52 0.78 -19.43 8.81
N LEU A 53 0.28 -18.20 8.74
CA LEU A 53 0.92 -17.05 9.36
C LEU A 53 0.98 -17.21 10.89
N TRP A 54 -0.07 -17.77 11.48
CA TRP A 54 -0.08 -18.16 12.90
C TRP A 54 0.97 -19.22 13.23
N GLN A 55 1.07 -20.30 12.45
CA GLN A 55 2.09 -21.32 12.70
C GLN A 55 3.52 -20.80 12.49
N LEU A 56 3.71 -19.86 11.57
CA LEU A 56 4.98 -19.17 11.40
C LEU A 56 5.29 -18.24 12.57
N SER A 57 4.30 -17.58 13.17
CA SER A 57 4.50 -16.71 14.34
C SER A 57 4.96 -17.52 15.55
N GLU A 58 4.33 -18.69 15.77
CA GLU A 58 4.74 -19.65 16.80
C GLU A 58 6.16 -20.16 16.58
N ALA A 59 6.47 -20.67 15.37
CA ALA A 59 7.80 -21.21 15.07
C ALA A 59 8.94 -20.17 15.11
N LEU A 60 8.62 -18.89 14.97
CA LEU A 60 9.57 -17.78 15.01
C LEU A 60 9.57 -17.02 16.34
N GLU A 61 8.80 -17.50 17.33
CA GLU A 61 8.69 -16.92 18.66
C GLU A 61 8.41 -15.41 18.58
N THR A 62 7.37 -15.04 17.83
CA THR A 62 6.94 -13.65 17.65
C THR A 62 5.42 -13.54 17.69
N PRO A 63 4.86 -12.42 18.17
CA PRO A 63 3.44 -12.17 18.03
C PRO A 63 3.07 -12.02 16.55
N ILE A 64 1.85 -12.42 16.17
CA ILE A 64 1.40 -12.35 14.77
C ILE A 64 1.43 -10.92 14.20
N SER A 65 1.28 -9.90 15.05
CA SER A 65 1.39 -8.48 14.68
C SER A 65 2.75 -8.12 14.09
N TYR A 66 3.82 -8.81 14.49
CA TYR A 66 5.18 -8.60 13.97
C TYR A 66 5.24 -8.64 12.44
N PHE A 67 4.39 -9.44 11.79
CA PHE A 67 4.40 -9.54 10.33
C PHE A 67 3.81 -8.30 9.63
N TYR A 68 3.06 -7.47 10.35
CA TYR A 68 2.39 -6.29 9.81
C TYR A 68 3.08 -4.97 10.21
N ASP A 69 4.08 -5.01 11.08
CA ASP A 69 4.81 -3.81 11.50
C ASP A 69 5.44 -3.06 10.31
N GLY A 70 5.08 -1.80 10.17
CA GLY A 70 5.55 -0.94 9.08
C GLY A 70 4.88 -1.22 7.74
N LEU A 71 3.80 -2.01 7.70
CA LEU A 71 3.02 -2.23 6.48
C LEU A 71 2.34 -0.94 6.02
N ALA A 72 1.69 -0.20 6.93
CA ALA A 72 1.02 1.07 6.62
C ALA A 72 2.00 2.09 6.00
N GLU A 73 3.14 2.32 6.65
CA GLU A 73 4.19 3.21 6.13
C GLU A 73 4.77 2.75 4.79
N ALA A 74 4.82 1.44 4.53
CA ALA A 74 5.29 0.90 3.26
C ALA A 74 4.26 1.13 2.14
N MET A 75 2.97 1.05 2.46
CA MET A 75 1.88 1.37 1.55
C MET A 75 1.86 2.87 1.25
N GLU A 76 1.93 3.74 2.26
CA GLU A 76 1.96 5.20 2.09
C GLU A 76 3.18 5.68 1.29
N ARG A 77 4.38 5.11 1.54
CA ARG A 77 5.58 5.40 0.73
C ARG A 77 5.43 5.00 -0.74
N ARG A 78 4.67 3.95 -1.02
CA ARG A 78 4.39 3.51 -2.38
C ARG A 78 3.34 4.38 -3.05
N GLU A 79 2.27 4.72 -2.34
CA GLU A 79 1.24 5.63 -2.82
C GLU A 79 1.87 6.99 -3.16
N THR A 80 2.68 7.55 -2.27
CA THR A 80 3.43 8.79 -2.55
C THR A 80 4.40 8.65 -3.73
N ALA A 81 5.15 7.54 -3.85
CA ALA A 81 6.03 7.31 -5.00
C ALA A 81 5.26 7.13 -6.33
N SER A 82 4.06 6.56 -6.30
CA SER A 82 3.19 6.38 -7.47
C SER A 82 2.43 7.66 -7.83
N ALA A 83 2.04 8.46 -6.82
CA ALA A 83 1.36 9.74 -6.94
C ALA A 83 2.28 10.86 -7.47
N ASN A 84 3.58 10.80 -7.18
CA ASN A 84 4.56 11.81 -7.57
C ASN A 84 4.76 11.98 -9.09
N GLY A 85 4.28 11.04 -9.91
CA GLY A 85 4.38 11.14 -11.38
C GLY A 85 3.28 11.98 -12.05
N GLY A 86 2.08 12.09 -11.45
CA GLY A 86 0.93 12.75 -12.09
C GLY A 86 -0.13 13.32 -11.12
N GLU A 87 -0.32 12.71 -9.95
CA GLU A 87 -1.26 13.19 -8.93
C GLU A 87 -0.70 14.36 -8.11
N MET A 88 0.62 14.48 -7.98
CA MET A 88 1.25 15.59 -7.26
C MET A 88 0.98 16.95 -7.93
N PHE A 89 0.90 17.00 -9.26
CA PHE A 89 0.47 18.21 -10.00
C PHE A 89 -1.02 18.49 -9.75
N SER A 90 -1.89 17.49 -9.91
CA SER A 90 -3.35 17.66 -9.74
C SER A 90 -3.76 18.00 -8.30
N ARG A 91 -3.15 17.36 -7.29
CA ARG A 91 -3.45 17.62 -5.88
C ARG A 91 -2.92 18.97 -5.42
N LYS A 92 -1.75 19.39 -5.89
CA LYS A 92 -1.22 20.73 -5.61
C LYS A 92 -2.09 21.81 -6.26
N GLU A 93 -2.44 21.66 -7.53
CA GLU A 93 -3.37 22.58 -8.22
C GLU A 93 -4.74 22.65 -7.54
N THR A 94 -5.27 21.51 -7.08
CA THR A 94 -6.54 21.46 -6.35
C THR A 94 -6.46 22.18 -5.00
N LEU A 95 -5.36 21.98 -4.26
CA LEU A 95 -5.15 22.68 -2.97
C LEU A 95 -4.95 24.17 -3.16
N ASP A 96 -4.17 24.58 -4.17
CA ASP A 96 -3.97 25.98 -4.53
C ASP A 96 -5.30 26.64 -4.93
N LEU A 97 -6.16 25.94 -5.67
CA LEU A 97 -7.51 26.39 -6.04
C LEU A 97 -8.42 26.55 -4.80
N ILE A 98 -8.43 25.58 -3.90
CA ILE A 98 -9.22 25.63 -2.66
C ILE A 98 -8.74 26.80 -1.78
N GLN A 99 -7.43 26.99 -1.65
CA GLN A 99 -6.87 28.07 -0.86
C GLN A 99 -7.21 29.44 -1.47
N ALA A 100 -7.08 29.59 -2.79
CA ALA A 100 -7.49 30.80 -3.49
C ALA A 100 -9.01 31.07 -3.35
N TYR A 101 -9.84 30.02 -3.42
CA TYR A 101 -11.30 30.12 -3.29
C TYR A 101 -11.76 30.69 -1.94
N TYR A 102 -11.09 30.30 -0.84
CA TYR A 102 -11.39 30.82 0.49
C TYR A 102 -10.95 32.27 0.69
N GLN A 103 -9.95 32.74 -0.06
CA GLN A 103 -9.49 34.14 -0.04
C GLN A 103 -10.42 35.08 -0.82
N LEU A 104 -11.32 34.55 -1.66
CA LEU A 104 -12.28 35.34 -2.42
C LEU A 104 -13.49 35.77 -1.58
N GLY A 105 -13.99 36.97 -1.86
CA GLY A 105 -15.29 37.45 -1.36
C GLY A 105 -16.48 36.75 -2.03
N GLU A 106 -17.69 36.96 -1.50
CA GLU A 106 -18.90 36.22 -1.88
C GLU A 106 -19.26 36.33 -3.37
N ARG A 107 -19.15 37.53 -3.95
CA ARG A 107 -19.46 37.78 -5.37
C ARG A 107 -18.49 37.07 -6.34
N PRO A 108 -17.15 37.21 -6.21
CA PRO A 108 -16.20 36.45 -7.02
C PRO A 108 -16.33 34.93 -6.86
N ARG A 109 -16.62 34.45 -5.65
CA ARG A 109 -16.77 33.03 -5.34
C ARG A 109 -17.91 32.38 -6.12
N ARG A 110 -19.07 33.04 -6.20
CA ARG A 110 -20.21 32.57 -7.00
C ARG A 110 -19.87 32.52 -8.49
N ARG A 111 -19.22 33.56 -9.02
CA ARG A 111 -18.80 33.59 -10.43
C ARG A 111 -17.82 32.47 -10.79
N LEU A 112 -16.86 32.17 -9.91
CA LEU A 112 -15.92 31.06 -10.10
C LEU A 112 -16.66 29.72 -10.13
N LEU A 113 -17.63 29.54 -9.22
CA LEU A 113 -18.46 28.33 -9.18
C LEU A 113 -19.32 28.17 -10.45
N ASP A 114 -19.91 29.26 -10.94
CA ASP A 114 -20.73 29.24 -12.15
C ASP A 114 -19.87 28.91 -13.38
N LEU A 115 -18.64 29.44 -13.45
CA LEU A 115 -17.68 29.13 -14.51
C LEU A 115 -17.20 27.67 -14.45
N ALA A 116 -16.92 27.14 -13.25
CA ALA A 116 -16.56 25.73 -13.08
C ALA A 116 -17.71 24.80 -13.52
N LYS A 117 -18.96 25.18 -13.25
CA LYS A 117 -20.15 24.44 -13.70
C LYS A 117 -20.37 24.53 -15.21
N SER A 118 -20.13 25.69 -15.83
CA SER A 118 -20.30 25.84 -17.29
C SER A 118 -19.26 25.03 -18.07
N LEU A 119 -18.03 24.95 -17.57
CA LEU A 119 -16.98 24.11 -18.16
C LEU A 119 -17.31 22.61 -18.08
N HIS A 120 -18.10 22.19 -17.08
CA HIS A 120 -18.59 20.81 -16.99
C HIS A 120 -19.66 20.51 -18.05
N SER A 121 -20.54 21.49 -18.36
CA SER A 121 -21.58 21.31 -19.38
C SER A 121 -21.09 21.31 -20.83
N GLU A 122 -19.90 21.85 -21.12
CA GLU A 122 -19.30 21.77 -22.47
C GLU A 122 -18.66 20.40 -22.76
N GLY A 123 -18.31 19.62 -21.73
CA GLY A 123 -17.74 18.28 -21.88
C GLY A 123 -18.76 17.21 -22.30
N ASP A 124 -20.03 17.37 -21.91
CA ASP A 124 -21.11 16.43 -22.25
C ASP A 124 -21.74 16.71 -23.63
N ALA A 125 -21.60 17.92 -24.17
CA ALA A 125 -22.21 18.31 -25.46
C ALA A 125 -21.44 17.80 -26.70
N VAL A 126 -20.22 17.27 -26.53
CA VAL A 126 -19.39 16.74 -27.63
C VAL A 126 -19.55 15.21 -27.79
N ALA A 127 -20.34 14.57 -26.93
CA ALA A 127 -20.57 13.12 -26.92
C ALA A 127 -21.97 12.68 -27.42
N SER A 128 -22.63 13.48 -28.27
CA SER A 128 -23.89 13.09 -28.94
C SER A 128 -23.89 13.46 -30.42
#